data_AF-A0A960WUK9-F1
#
_entry.id   AF-A0A960WUK9-F1
#
_cell.length_a   1.000
_cell.length_b   1.000
_cell.length_c   1.000
_cell.angle_alpha   90.00
_cell.angle_beta   90.00
_cell.angle_gamma   90.00
#
_symmetry.space_group_name_H-M   'P 1'
#
loop_
_entity.id
_entity.type
_entity.pdbx_description
1 polymer ?
#
loop_
_entity_poly.entity_id
_entity_poly.type
_entity_poly.pdbx_seq_one_letter_code
_entity_poly.pdbx_strand_id
1 'polypeptide(L)'
;VKFFDIGSGGQGIVHVVGPEQGITQPGTTIACGDSHTATHGAFGAIAFGIGTTQIRDVLATQTMALSKLKVRRINVDGALRPGVYAKDVILHIIKLLGAKGGIGYAYEYGGSVFDGFSMEERMTVCNMSIEGGARCGYVNPDEKTFAYLKDRPYSPKGADWDAAVASWKAVASDPGCHYDDVVNIRAEDIAPSVTWGISPDHGIFVTENIPSPTDAPDEEGRKSIEEALEYMKLEAGAPIAGTPVDVCFIGSCTNGRLSDFREAAKYLKGHKVASGVTAIAVPGSEIVDHLCRQEGIDKIFSEAGFEWRGAGCSMCLAMNPDKLVGDQLCASSSNRNFKGRQGSPVGRTVLMSPVMVAAAAVTGVISDAREVFDLKEVAAA
;
A
#
# COMPACT_ATOMS: atom_id res chain seq x y z
N VAL A 1 5.70 29.05 -5.42
CA VAL A 1 5.68 27.59 -5.18
C VAL A 1 6.60 27.29 -4.01
N LYS A 2 6.12 26.63 -2.94
CA LYS A 2 6.98 26.21 -1.83
C LYS A 2 7.68 24.91 -2.20
N PHE A 3 8.99 24.84 -1.99
CA PHE A 3 9.78 23.64 -2.20
C PHE A 3 10.13 23.04 -0.83
N PHE A 4 9.82 21.75 -0.64
CA PHE A 4 10.16 21.00 0.57
C PHE A 4 11.48 20.28 0.32
N ASP A 5 12.59 20.99 0.54
CA ASP A 5 13.95 20.51 0.29
C ASP A 5 14.41 19.48 1.35
N ILE A 6 15.44 18.71 1.04
CA ILE A 6 16.09 17.77 1.97
C ILE A 6 16.57 18.54 3.21
N GLY A 7 16.23 18.05 4.40
CA GLY A 7 16.56 18.70 5.67
C GLY A 7 15.62 19.83 6.07
N SER A 8 14.55 20.10 5.31
CA SER A 8 13.53 21.10 5.67
C SER A 8 12.62 20.65 6.82
N GLY A 9 12.65 19.37 7.20
CA GLY A 9 11.73 18.75 8.15
C GLY A 9 10.36 18.40 7.54
N GLY A 10 10.12 18.73 6.27
CA GLY A 10 8.88 18.46 5.54
C GLY A 10 9.09 17.68 4.24
N GLN A 11 10.30 17.17 4.00
CA GLN A 11 10.60 16.39 2.80
C GLN A 11 10.13 14.94 2.96
N GLY A 12 9.80 14.29 1.84
CA GLY A 12 9.43 12.89 1.81
C GLY A 12 8.88 12.48 0.45
N ILE A 13 8.29 11.29 0.42
CA ILE A 13 7.57 10.79 -0.74
C ILE A 13 6.33 11.67 -0.97
N VAL A 14 6.10 12.11 -2.22
CA VAL A 14 5.03 13.08 -2.55
C VAL A 14 3.65 12.68 -2.03
N HIS A 15 3.31 11.38 -2.09
CA HIS A 15 2.02 10.85 -1.63
C HIS A 15 1.92 10.69 -0.10
N VAL A 16 3.02 10.89 0.62
CA VAL A 16 3.06 10.98 2.09
C VAL A 16 2.99 12.45 2.51
N VAL A 17 3.82 13.29 1.90
CA VAL A 17 3.92 14.72 2.21
C VAL A 17 2.61 15.47 1.92
N GLY A 18 1.95 15.23 0.76
CA GLY A 18 0.71 15.94 0.40
C GLY A 18 -0.38 15.85 1.47
N PRO A 19 -0.75 14.64 1.93
CA PRO A 19 -1.66 14.42 3.04
C PRO A 19 -1.19 15.05 4.36
N GLU A 20 0.08 14.87 4.74
CA GLU A 20 0.63 15.39 6.01
C GLU A 20 0.59 16.91 6.11
N GLN A 21 0.72 17.58 4.97
CA GLN A 21 0.61 19.02 4.86
C GLN A 21 -0.85 19.51 4.82
N GLY A 22 -1.83 18.63 4.59
CA GLY A 22 -3.24 19.01 4.40
C GLY A 22 -3.53 19.59 3.01
N ILE A 23 -2.66 19.34 2.03
CA ILE A 23 -2.83 19.76 0.63
C ILE A 23 -3.88 18.88 -0.07
N THR A 24 -3.95 17.61 0.32
CA THR A 24 -4.95 16.67 -0.18
C THR A 24 -6.27 16.86 0.54
N GLN A 25 -7.28 17.37 -0.16
CA GLN A 25 -8.58 17.70 0.43
C GLN A 25 -9.73 17.05 -0.37
N PRO A 26 -10.85 16.69 0.28
CA PRO A 26 -12.01 16.12 -0.40
C PRO A 26 -12.54 17.01 -1.52
N GLY A 27 -13.04 16.38 -2.58
CA GLY A 27 -13.62 17.06 -3.74
C GLY A 27 -12.60 17.69 -4.69
N THR A 28 -11.30 17.53 -4.44
CA THR A 28 -10.25 18.01 -5.34
C THR A 28 -9.98 17.02 -6.48
N THR A 29 -9.53 17.56 -7.61
CA THR A 29 -8.89 16.77 -8.68
C THR A 29 -7.38 16.95 -8.57
N ILE A 30 -6.65 15.86 -8.36
CA ILE A 30 -5.19 15.91 -8.15
C ILE A 30 -4.48 15.14 -9.26
N ALA A 31 -3.65 15.85 -10.02
CA ALA A 31 -2.81 15.29 -11.06
C ALA A 31 -1.34 15.49 -10.70
N CYS A 32 -0.55 14.41 -10.74
CA CYS A 32 0.88 14.45 -10.47
C CYS A 32 1.62 13.50 -11.43
N GLY A 33 2.91 13.74 -11.65
CA GLY A 33 3.76 12.95 -12.54
C GLY A 33 4.11 11.55 -12.03
N ASP A 34 3.43 11.07 -10.99
CA ASP A 34 3.61 9.76 -10.40
C ASP A 34 2.33 8.93 -10.53
N SER A 35 2.44 7.64 -10.84
CA SER A 35 1.28 6.76 -11.03
C SER A 35 0.44 6.60 -9.76
N HIS A 36 1.08 6.60 -8.59
CA HIS A 36 0.45 6.35 -7.29
C HIS A 36 -0.22 7.58 -6.68
N THR A 37 -0.42 8.63 -7.47
CA THR A 37 -1.29 9.76 -7.14
C THR A 37 -2.69 9.32 -6.72
N ALA A 38 -3.13 8.13 -7.12
CA ALA A 38 -4.33 7.48 -6.62
C ALA A 38 -4.43 7.41 -5.08
N THR A 39 -3.30 7.40 -4.36
CA THR A 39 -3.24 7.47 -2.87
C THR A 39 -4.14 8.56 -2.30
N HIS A 40 -4.18 9.72 -2.96
CA HIS A 40 -4.92 10.89 -2.50
C HIS A 40 -6.45 10.70 -2.55
N GLY A 41 -6.94 9.69 -3.26
CA GLY A 41 -8.37 9.35 -3.26
C GLY A 41 -8.89 8.83 -1.91
N ALA A 42 -7.99 8.46 -0.98
CA ALA A 42 -8.37 8.17 0.41
C ALA A 42 -9.11 9.32 1.11
N PHE A 43 -9.00 10.54 0.57
CA PHE A 43 -9.66 11.75 1.06
C PHE A 43 -10.93 12.10 0.29
N GLY A 44 -11.44 11.24 -0.60
CA GLY A 44 -12.55 11.59 -1.49
C GLY A 44 -12.14 12.53 -2.62
N ALA A 45 -10.87 12.46 -3.04
CA ALA A 45 -10.35 13.20 -4.19
C ALA A 45 -10.33 12.31 -5.44
N ILE A 46 -10.50 12.91 -6.62
CA ILE A 46 -10.25 12.22 -7.89
C ILE A 46 -8.79 12.46 -8.26
N ALA A 47 -7.93 11.50 -7.93
CA ALA A 47 -6.50 11.65 -8.00
C ALA A 47 -5.84 10.59 -8.90
N PHE A 48 -4.99 11.01 -9.83
CA PHE A 48 -4.39 10.10 -10.81
C PHE A 48 -3.05 10.59 -11.35
N GLY A 49 -2.23 9.65 -11.79
CA GLY A 49 -0.96 9.93 -12.46
C GLY A 49 -1.15 10.45 -13.88
N ILE A 50 -0.27 11.36 -14.29
CA ILE A 50 -0.23 11.93 -15.65
C ILE A 50 1.18 11.90 -16.23
N GLY A 51 1.28 11.81 -17.56
CA GLY A 51 2.56 11.82 -18.27
C GLY A 51 3.17 13.23 -18.39
N THR A 52 4.44 13.31 -18.77
CA THR A 52 5.19 14.57 -18.88
C THR A 52 4.53 15.62 -19.79
N THR A 53 3.99 15.21 -20.93
CA THR A 53 3.24 16.12 -21.83
C THR A 53 1.99 16.69 -21.15
N GLN A 54 1.24 15.85 -20.43
CA GLN A 54 0.06 16.28 -19.70
C GLN A 54 0.42 17.22 -18.54
N ILE A 55 1.57 17.02 -17.88
CA ILE A 55 2.06 17.93 -16.83
C ILE A 55 2.27 19.33 -17.42
N ARG A 56 2.93 19.43 -18.58
CA ARG A 56 3.10 20.72 -19.29
C ARG A 56 1.75 21.38 -19.52
N ASP A 57 0.78 20.62 -20.04
CA ASP A 57 -0.54 21.16 -20.40
C ASP A 57 -1.30 21.62 -19.15
N VAL A 58 -1.34 20.81 -18.08
CA VAL A 58 -1.96 21.21 -16.80
C VAL A 58 -1.28 22.45 -16.21
N LEU A 59 0.05 22.55 -16.25
CA LEU A 59 0.75 23.75 -15.78
C LEU A 59 0.40 25.00 -16.61
N ALA A 60 0.14 24.84 -17.91
CA ALA A 60 -0.22 25.94 -18.80
C ALA A 60 -1.69 26.36 -18.69
N THR A 61 -2.61 25.40 -18.53
CA THR A 61 -4.05 25.65 -18.69
C THR A 61 -4.89 25.36 -17.45
N GLN A 62 -4.34 24.65 -16.46
CA GLN A 62 -5.08 24.10 -15.30
C GLN A 62 -6.26 23.20 -15.71
N THR A 63 -6.20 22.63 -16.91
CA THR A 63 -7.27 21.77 -17.46
C THR A 63 -6.68 20.53 -18.11
N MET A 64 -7.49 19.47 -18.19
CA MET A 64 -7.15 18.24 -18.91
C MET A 64 -8.42 17.60 -19.45
N ALA A 65 -8.35 17.09 -20.68
CA ALA A 65 -9.43 16.30 -21.26
C ALA A 65 -9.36 14.85 -20.76
N LEU A 66 -10.46 14.36 -20.19
CA LEU A 66 -10.60 12.98 -19.70
C LEU A 66 -11.93 12.41 -20.14
N SER A 67 -11.93 11.14 -20.53
CA SER A 67 -13.16 10.36 -20.66
C SER A 67 -13.77 10.14 -19.28
N LYS A 68 -15.11 10.18 -19.20
CA LYS A 68 -15.82 9.81 -17.98
C LYS A 68 -15.47 8.36 -17.62
N LEU A 69 -15.03 8.16 -16.38
CA LEU A 69 -14.76 6.83 -15.84
C LEU A 69 -16.08 6.16 -15.46
N LYS A 70 -16.15 4.85 -15.69
CA LYS A 70 -17.15 4.01 -15.01
C LYS A 70 -16.78 3.91 -13.54
N VAL A 71 -17.75 3.65 -12.66
CA VAL A 71 -17.50 3.47 -11.23
C VAL A 71 -17.79 2.03 -10.83
N ARG A 72 -16.78 1.35 -10.30
CA ARG A 72 -16.94 0.05 -9.64
C ARG A 72 -16.93 0.27 -8.14
N ARG A 73 -18.02 -0.11 -7.48
CA ARG A 73 -18.10 -0.14 -6.02
C ARG A 73 -17.49 -1.45 -5.52
N ILE A 74 -16.53 -1.37 -4.61
CA ILE A 74 -15.91 -2.53 -3.96
C ILE A 74 -16.27 -2.48 -2.49
N ASN A 75 -17.23 -3.32 -2.10
CA ASN A 75 -17.66 -3.47 -0.72
C ASN A 75 -16.84 -4.55 -0.01
N VAL A 76 -16.27 -4.21 1.15
CA VAL A 76 -15.68 -5.19 2.08
C VAL A 76 -16.38 -5.03 3.43
N ASP A 77 -17.21 -6.00 3.76
CA ASP A 77 -18.07 -5.99 4.95
C ASP A 77 -17.70 -7.11 5.92
N GLY A 78 -17.88 -6.87 7.21
CA GLY A 78 -17.51 -7.77 8.30
C GLY A 78 -16.33 -7.26 9.14
N ALA A 79 -15.68 -8.18 9.84
CA ALA A 79 -14.50 -7.90 10.66
C ALA A 79 -13.24 -8.60 10.10
N LEU A 80 -12.14 -7.85 9.97
CA LEU A 80 -10.85 -8.44 9.63
C LEU A 80 -10.34 -9.29 10.81
N ARG A 81 -9.79 -10.46 10.49
CA ARG A 81 -9.17 -11.34 11.49
C ARG A 81 -7.82 -10.77 11.95
N PRO A 82 -7.31 -11.16 13.14
CA PRO A 82 -5.98 -10.77 13.60
C PRO A 82 -4.90 -11.09 12.56
N GLY A 83 -3.92 -10.18 12.42
CA GLY A 83 -2.86 -10.30 11.44
C GLY A 83 -3.24 -9.89 10.02
N VAL A 84 -4.50 -9.49 9.77
CA VAL A 84 -4.97 -8.99 8.48
C VAL A 84 -5.06 -7.46 8.53
N TYR A 85 -4.41 -6.79 7.57
CA TYR A 85 -4.31 -5.34 7.50
C TYR A 85 -4.80 -4.82 6.14
N ALA A 86 -4.86 -3.49 5.98
CA ALA A 86 -5.26 -2.85 4.73
C ALA A 86 -4.48 -3.34 3.49
N LYS A 87 -3.20 -3.71 3.67
CA LYS A 87 -2.37 -4.28 2.61
C LYS A 87 -2.89 -5.64 2.14
N ASP A 88 -3.33 -6.50 3.05
CA ASP A 88 -3.90 -7.81 2.73
C ASP A 88 -5.25 -7.64 2.03
N VAL A 89 -6.07 -6.68 2.46
CA VAL A 89 -7.35 -6.35 1.81
C VAL A 89 -7.15 -5.94 0.35
N ILE A 90 -6.23 -5.00 0.07
CA ILE A 90 -6.02 -4.55 -1.31
C ILE A 90 -5.34 -5.60 -2.18
N LEU A 91 -4.41 -6.40 -1.64
CA LEU A 91 -3.84 -7.54 -2.38
C LEU A 91 -4.90 -8.58 -2.72
N HIS A 92 -5.83 -8.87 -1.81
CA HIS A 92 -6.95 -9.77 -2.06
C HIS A 92 -7.89 -9.23 -3.14
N ILE A 93 -8.21 -7.93 -3.12
CA ILE A 93 -8.99 -7.27 -4.18
C ILE A 93 -8.29 -7.39 -5.54
N ILE A 94 -6.98 -7.14 -5.60
CA ILE A 94 -6.21 -7.23 -6.84
C ILE A 94 -6.10 -8.68 -7.33
N LYS A 95 -5.92 -9.67 -6.43
CA LYS A 95 -5.99 -11.11 -6.75
C LYS A 95 -7.34 -11.47 -7.39
N LEU A 96 -8.43 -10.98 -6.81
CA LEU A 96 -9.80 -11.29 -7.28
C LEU A 96 -10.10 -10.67 -8.65
N LEU A 97 -9.72 -9.41 -8.87
CA LEU A 97 -10.07 -8.66 -10.07
C LEU A 97 -9.03 -8.79 -11.19
N GLY A 98 -7.79 -9.17 -10.86
CA GLY A 98 -6.64 -9.20 -11.76
C GLY A 98 -6.05 -7.81 -12.02
N ALA A 99 -4.81 -7.76 -12.54
CA ALA A 99 -4.11 -6.50 -12.84
C ALA A 99 -4.77 -5.65 -13.94
N LYS A 100 -5.63 -6.27 -14.76
CA LYS A 100 -6.43 -5.59 -15.81
C LYS A 100 -7.88 -5.33 -15.36
N GLY A 101 -8.25 -5.69 -14.14
CA GLY A 101 -9.64 -5.68 -13.67
C GLY A 101 -10.26 -4.29 -13.66
N GLY A 102 -9.47 -3.24 -13.47
CA GLY A 102 -9.94 -1.85 -13.31
C GLY A 102 -9.87 -0.99 -14.57
N ILE A 103 -9.48 -1.54 -15.72
CA ILE A 103 -9.35 -0.75 -16.95
C ILE A 103 -10.69 -0.06 -17.28
N GLY A 104 -10.66 1.28 -17.36
CA GLY A 104 -11.84 2.12 -17.63
C GLY A 104 -12.69 2.46 -16.40
N TYR A 105 -12.33 1.99 -15.21
CA TYR A 105 -13.03 2.23 -13.95
C TYR A 105 -12.25 3.17 -13.02
N ALA A 106 -13.00 3.92 -12.23
CA ALA A 106 -12.62 4.35 -10.89
C ALA A 106 -13.14 3.31 -9.88
N TYR A 107 -12.37 3.04 -8.84
CA TYR A 107 -12.80 2.21 -7.72
C TYR A 107 -13.34 3.08 -6.59
N GLU A 108 -14.59 2.85 -6.19
CA GLU A 108 -15.12 3.39 -4.94
C GLU A 108 -15.06 2.31 -3.87
N TYR A 109 -14.23 2.51 -2.85
CA TYR A 109 -14.08 1.56 -1.74
C TYR A 109 -15.12 1.83 -0.65
N GLY A 110 -15.68 0.75 -0.12
CA GLY A 110 -16.92 0.80 0.63
C GLY A 110 -17.19 -0.35 1.58
N GLY A 111 -18.10 -0.17 2.53
CA GLY A 111 -18.45 -1.21 3.48
C GLY A 111 -17.70 -1.08 4.80
N SER A 112 -18.09 -1.89 5.78
CA SER A 112 -17.73 -1.69 7.19
C SER A 112 -16.23 -1.68 7.45
N VAL A 113 -15.43 -2.36 6.62
CA VAL A 113 -13.97 -2.37 6.75
C VAL A 113 -13.37 -1.00 6.42
N PHE A 114 -13.74 -0.37 5.30
CA PHE A 114 -13.17 0.95 4.94
C PHE A 114 -13.75 2.09 5.79
N ASP A 115 -14.99 1.94 6.25
CA ASP A 115 -15.57 2.81 7.27
C ASP A 115 -14.78 2.71 8.58
N GLY A 116 -14.33 1.49 8.92
CA GLY A 116 -13.49 1.16 10.08
C GLY A 116 -12.03 1.57 9.97
N PHE A 117 -11.46 1.69 8.77
CA PHE A 117 -10.08 2.08 8.54
C PHE A 117 -9.73 3.48 9.04
N SER A 118 -8.47 3.64 9.45
CA SER A 118 -7.79 4.93 9.60
C SER A 118 -7.49 5.56 8.24
N MET A 119 -7.12 6.83 8.23
CA MET A 119 -6.71 7.49 6.98
C MET A 119 -5.46 6.86 6.36
N GLU A 120 -4.54 6.34 7.16
CA GLU A 120 -3.32 5.71 6.65
C GLU A 120 -3.62 4.37 5.97
N GLU A 121 -4.55 3.59 6.52
CA GLU A 121 -5.05 2.36 5.89
C GLU A 121 -5.84 2.64 4.61
N ARG A 122 -6.69 3.68 4.58
CA ARG A 122 -7.36 4.12 3.34
C ARG A 122 -6.35 4.52 2.27
N MET A 123 -5.28 5.21 2.65
CA MET A 123 -4.19 5.58 1.73
C MET A 123 -3.48 4.35 1.17
N THR A 124 -3.25 3.29 1.97
CA THR A 124 -2.69 2.01 1.48
C THR A 124 -3.55 1.42 0.37
N VAL A 125 -4.87 1.36 0.54
CA VAL A 125 -5.79 0.77 -0.45
C VAL A 125 -5.88 1.62 -1.71
N CYS A 126 -6.11 2.94 -1.57
CA CYS A 126 -6.20 3.85 -2.71
C CYS A 126 -4.89 3.96 -3.49
N ASN A 127 -3.74 3.81 -2.82
CA ASN A 127 -2.43 3.77 -3.47
C ASN A 127 -2.39 2.65 -4.51
N MET A 128 -2.84 1.45 -4.13
CA MET A 128 -2.72 0.25 -4.94
C MET A 128 -3.87 0.02 -5.94
N SER A 129 -4.82 0.95 -6.06
CA SER A 129 -5.90 0.84 -7.07
C SER A 129 -5.36 0.73 -8.50
N ILE A 130 -4.23 1.38 -8.77
CA ILE A 130 -3.59 1.37 -10.09
C ILE A 130 -2.91 0.03 -10.39
N GLU A 131 -2.51 -0.74 -9.37
CA GLU A 131 -2.01 -2.11 -9.54
C GLU A 131 -3.12 -3.08 -9.98
N GLY A 132 -4.38 -2.79 -9.62
CA GLY A 132 -5.57 -3.46 -10.19
C GLY A 132 -6.02 -2.88 -11.53
N GLY A 133 -5.28 -1.93 -12.10
CA GLY A 133 -5.57 -1.32 -13.41
C GLY A 133 -6.62 -0.20 -13.38
N ALA A 134 -7.14 0.20 -12.21
CA ALA A 134 -8.07 1.31 -12.11
C ALA A 134 -7.37 2.65 -12.37
N ARG A 135 -8.12 3.63 -12.90
CA ARG A 135 -7.56 4.97 -13.15
C ARG A 135 -7.26 5.71 -11.84
N CYS A 136 -8.12 5.50 -10.84
CA CYS A 136 -7.99 5.97 -9.47
C CYS A 136 -8.85 5.08 -8.56
N GLY A 137 -8.63 5.18 -7.25
CA GLY A 137 -9.57 4.66 -6.26
C GLY A 137 -9.79 5.66 -5.15
N TYR A 138 -11.00 5.72 -4.60
CA TYR A 138 -11.38 6.70 -3.58
C TYR A 138 -12.26 6.09 -2.49
N VAL A 139 -12.21 6.74 -1.32
CA VAL A 139 -13.09 6.48 -0.18
C VAL A 139 -13.88 7.75 0.06
N ASN A 140 -15.18 7.64 0.32
CA ASN A 140 -16.01 8.81 0.65
C ASN A 140 -15.48 9.50 1.92
N PRO A 141 -15.42 10.84 1.95
CA PRO A 141 -14.89 11.57 3.10
C PRO A 141 -15.87 11.51 4.28
N ASP A 142 -15.33 11.30 5.47
CA ASP A 142 -16.09 11.20 6.72
C ASP A 142 -15.40 11.95 7.88
N GLU A 143 -15.91 11.75 9.09
CA GLU A 143 -15.36 12.35 10.31
C GLU A 143 -13.87 12.02 10.53
N LYS A 144 -13.39 10.85 10.11
CA LYS A 144 -11.95 10.50 10.22
C LYS A 144 -11.12 11.30 9.23
N THR A 145 -11.63 11.49 8.01
CA THR A 145 -11.01 12.37 7.01
C THR A 145 -10.90 13.80 7.55
N PHE A 146 -11.96 14.33 8.16
CA PHE A 146 -11.96 15.69 8.71
C PHE A 146 -11.03 15.79 9.93
N ALA A 147 -11.06 14.81 10.83
CA ALA A 147 -10.17 14.79 11.98
C ALA A 147 -8.69 14.77 11.58
N TYR A 148 -8.33 14.02 10.52
CA TYR A 148 -6.95 13.97 10.01
C TYR A 148 -6.47 15.31 9.43
N LEU A 149 -7.36 16.02 8.73
CA LEU A 149 -7.06 17.32 8.11
C LEU A 149 -7.07 18.48 9.10
N LYS A 150 -7.76 18.32 10.23
CA LYS A 150 -7.85 19.38 11.23
C LYS A 150 -6.45 19.79 11.68
N ASP A 151 -6.24 21.10 11.79
CA ASP A 151 -4.99 21.70 12.22
C ASP A 151 -3.76 21.49 11.31
N ARG A 152 -3.88 20.77 10.18
CA ARG A 152 -2.79 20.62 9.20
C ARG A 152 -2.40 21.96 8.54
N PRO A 153 -1.13 22.15 8.14
CA PRO A 153 -0.62 23.46 7.72
C PRO A 153 -1.40 24.13 6.58
N TYR A 154 -1.86 23.36 5.59
CA TYR A 154 -2.58 23.85 4.41
C TYR A 154 -4.10 23.60 4.45
N SER A 155 -4.60 23.06 5.56
CA SER A 155 -6.05 22.88 5.72
C SER A 155 -6.72 24.19 6.15
N PRO A 156 -7.97 24.44 5.73
CA PRO A 156 -8.74 25.62 6.12
C PRO A 156 -8.82 25.81 7.65
N LYS A 157 -9.04 27.04 8.12
CA LYS A 157 -9.07 27.39 9.54
C LYS A 157 -10.29 28.25 9.88
N GLY A 158 -10.71 28.24 11.15
CA GLY A 158 -11.79 29.11 11.62
C GLY A 158 -13.09 28.89 10.83
N ALA A 159 -13.74 29.97 10.39
CA ALA A 159 -14.98 29.88 9.61
C ALA A 159 -14.80 29.14 8.26
N ASP A 160 -13.62 29.23 7.63
CA ASP A 160 -13.33 28.51 6.39
C ASP A 160 -13.25 27.00 6.61
N TRP A 161 -12.93 26.55 7.83
CA TRP A 161 -12.96 25.14 8.20
C TRP A 161 -14.37 24.59 8.20
N ASP A 162 -15.32 25.27 8.85
CA ASP A 162 -16.71 24.80 8.92
C ASP A 162 -17.36 24.76 7.54
N ALA A 163 -17.09 25.77 6.70
CA ALA A 163 -17.53 25.80 5.31
C ALA A 163 -16.89 24.66 4.48
N ALA A 164 -15.60 24.39 4.66
CA ALA A 164 -14.91 23.31 3.99
C ALA A 164 -15.48 21.95 4.39
N VAL A 165 -15.70 21.69 5.68
CA VAL A 165 -16.31 20.44 6.17
C VAL A 165 -17.71 20.24 5.59
N ALA A 166 -18.53 21.29 5.54
CA ALA A 166 -19.85 21.21 4.91
C ALA A 166 -19.77 20.84 3.41
N SER A 167 -18.84 21.47 2.69
CA SER A 167 -18.58 21.15 1.28
C SER A 167 -18.06 19.72 1.10
N TRP A 168 -17.11 19.29 1.93
CA TRP A 168 -16.52 17.95 1.86
C TRP A 168 -17.56 16.85 2.11
N LYS A 169 -18.51 17.07 3.04
CA LYS A 169 -19.63 16.13 3.26
C LYS A 169 -20.50 15.97 2.00
N ALA A 170 -20.66 17.03 1.22
CA ALA A 170 -21.46 17.01 -0.01
C ALA A 170 -20.76 16.32 -1.20
N VAL A 171 -19.49 15.94 -1.08
CA VAL A 171 -18.75 15.19 -2.11
C VAL A 171 -19.04 13.69 -2.06
N ALA A 172 -19.48 13.19 -0.90
CA ALA A 172 -19.77 11.78 -0.72
C ALA A 172 -20.90 11.30 -1.64
N SER A 173 -20.79 10.08 -2.13
CA SER A 173 -21.81 9.44 -2.96
C SER A 173 -23.17 9.39 -2.25
N ASP A 174 -24.23 9.78 -2.97
CA ASP A 174 -25.60 9.75 -2.44
C ASP A 174 -26.06 8.31 -2.13
N PRO A 175 -26.85 8.10 -1.05
CA PRO A 175 -27.48 6.81 -0.81
C PRO A 175 -28.30 6.33 -2.02
N GLY A 176 -28.00 5.12 -2.50
CA GLY A 176 -28.69 4.55 -3.66
C GLY A 176 -28.22 5.08 -5.01
N CYS A 177 -27.08 5.78 -5.08
CA CYS A 177 -26.50 6.15 -6.36
C CYS A 177 -26.16 4.92 -7.21
N HIS A 178 -26.19 5.09 -8.54
CA HIS A 178 -25.90 4.02 -9.48
C HIS A 178 -24.39 3.79 -9.60
N TYR A 179 -23.97 2.52 -9.59
CA TYR A 179 -22.62 2.07 -9.92
C TYR A 179 -22.65 1.22 -11.19
N ASP A 180 -21.64 1.36 -12.04
CA ASP A 180 -21.51 0.55 -13.26
C ASP A 180 -21.19 -0.91 -12.95
N ASP A 181 -20.57 -1.18 -11.81
CA ASP A 181 -20.26 -2.52 -11.31
C ASP A 181 -20.19 -2.54 -9.78
N VAL A 182 -20.52 -3.68 -9.16
CA VAL A 182 -20.48 -3.87 -7.71
C VAL A 182 -19.83 -5.20 -7.37
N VAL A 183 -18.78 -5.14 -6.55
CA VAL A 183 -18.05 -6.30 -6.04
C VAL A 183 -18.22 -6.33 -4.53
N ASN A 184 -18.65 -7.47 -3.98
CA ASN A 184 -18.84 -7.65 -2.54
C ASN A 184 -17.89 -8.73 -2.01
N ILE A 185 -17.18 -8.42 -0.94
CA ILE A 185 -16.18 -9.28 -0.30
C ILE A 185 -16.48 -9.33 1.19
N ARG A 186 -16.37 -10.52 1.78
CA ARG A 186 -16.46 -10.69 3.23
C ARG A 186 -15.10 -10.52 3.85
N ALA A 187 -15.00 -9.67 4.87
CA ALA A 187 -13.76 -9.39 5.58
C ALA A 187 -13.15 -10.65 6.20
N GLU A 188 -13.99 -11.58 6.65
CA GLU A 188 -13.55 -12.82 7.30
C GLU A 188 -12.91 -13.82 6.32
N ASP A 189 -13.08 -13.63 5.01
CA ASP A 189 -12.49 -14.50 3.97
C ASP A 189 -11.07 -14.04 3.60
N ILE A 190 -10.63 -12.88 4.11
CA ILE A 190 -9.31 -12.32 3.87
C ILE A 190 -8.35 -12.82 4.97
N ALA A 191 -7.22 -13.38 4.55
CA ALA A 191 -6.13 -13.82 5.43
C ALA A 191 -4.83 -13.07 5.10
N PRO A 192 -3.79 -13.17 5.95
CA PRO A 192 -2.49 -12.56 5.66
C PRO A 192 -1.98 -13.00 4.28
N SER A 193 -1.64 -12.03 3.44
CA SER A 193 -1.44 -12.21 2.01
C SER A 193 0.02 -12.00 1.62
N VAL A 194 0.44 -12.74 0.60
CA VAL A 194 1.76 -12.62 -0.02
C VAL A 194 1.63 -12.83 -1.53
N THR A 195 2.39 -12.06 -2.32
CA THR A 195 2.51 -12.37 -3.76
C THR A 195 3.50 -13.50 -3.98
N TRP A 196 3.17 -14.49 -4.81
CA TRP A 196 4.09 -15.57 -5.18
C TRP A 196 4.83 -15.27 -6.49
N GLY A 197 4.28 -14.41 -7.35
CA GLY A 197 4.80 -14.15 -8.69
C GLY A 197 5.45 -12.78 -8.89
N ILE A 198 5.40 -12.30 -10.13
CA ILE A 198 6.03 -11.05 -10.61
C ILE A 198 5.03 -9.92 -10.87
N SER A 199 3.81 -10.06 -10.38
CA SER A 199 2.74 -9.07 -10.52
C SER A 199 1.93 -9.00 -9.22
N PRO A 200 1.35 -7.85 -8.85
CA PRO A 200 0.56 -7.71 -7.63
C PRO A 200 -0.71 -8.58 -7.59
N ASP A 201 -1.27 -8.96 -8.73
CA ASP A 201 -2.39 -9.90 -8.83
C ASP A 201 -2.00 -11.36 -8.68
N HIS A 202 -0.71 -11.69 -8.68
CA HIS A 202 -0.19 -13.00 -8.29
C HIS A 202 -0.17 -13.14 -6.76
N GLY A 203 -1.27 -12.79 -6.10
CA GLY A 203 -1.47 -12.87 -4.65
C GLY A 203 -2.04 -14.21 -4.22
N ILE A 204 -1.59 -14.70 -3.06
CA ILE A 204 -2.17 -15.83 -2.33
C ILE A 204 -2.17 -15.51 -0.83
N PHE A 205 -2.93 -16.27 -0.05
CA PHE A 205 -2.77 -16.26 1.40
C PHE A 205 -1.50 -17.00 1.78
N VAL A 206 -0.86 -16.62 2.89
CA VAL A 206 0.40 -17.23 3.35
C VAL A 206 0.25 -18.74 3.62
N THR A 207 -0.97 -19.20 3.92
CA THR A 207 -1.29 -20.62 4.16
C THR A 207 -1.59 -21.41 2.89
N GLU A 208 -1.63 -20.77 1.71
CA GLU A 208 -1.89 -21.42 0.43
C GLU A 208 -0.59 -21.92 -0.23
N ASN A 209 -0.76 -22.83 -1.18
CA ASN A 209 0.33 -23.33 -2.03
C ASN A 209 0.51 -22.44 -3.26
N ILE A 210 1.72 -22.44 -3.80
CA ILE A 210 2.08 -21.75 -5.03
C ILE A 210 1.32 -22.39 -6.21
N PRO A 211 0.62 -21.60 -7.06
CA PRO A 211 -0.16 -22.14 -8.18
C PRO A 211 0.68 -22.95 -9.18
N SER A 212 0.07 -23.98 -9.78
CA SER A 212 0.68 -24.76 -10.86
C SER A 212 0.26 -24.23 -12.24
N PRO A 213 1.13 -24.29 -13.27
CA PRO A 213 0.72 -24.02 -14.66
C PRO A 213 -0.46 -24.86 -15.13
N THR A 214 -0.66 -26.05 -14.55
CA THR A 214 -1.80 -26.93 -14.86
C THR A 214 -3.14 -26.39 -14.39
N ASP A 215 -3.14 -25.45 -13.45
CA ASP A 215 -4.35 -24.86 -12.87
C ASP A 215 -4.81 -23.61 -13.65
N ALA A 216 -4.04 -23.22 -14.68
CA ALA A 216 -4.34 -22.03 -15.47
C ALA A 216 -5.63 -22.18 -16.28
N PRO A 217 -6.46 -21.13 -16.37
CA PRO A 217 -7.72 -21.18 -17.14
C PRO A 217 -7.48 -21.21 -18.65
N ASP A 218 -6.35 -20.69 -19.12
CA ASP A 218 -5.99 -20.59 -20.52
C ASP A 218 -4.45 -20.59 -20.72
N GLU A 219 -4.04 -20.58 -21.99
CA GLU A 219 -2.64 -20.63 -22.42
C GLU A 219 -1.84 -19.36 -22.07
N GLU A 220 -2.50 -18.19 -21.97
CA GLU A 220 -1.84 -16.94 -21.54
C GLU A 220 -1.53 -17.03 -20.04
N GLY A 221 -2.50 -17.47 -19.24
CA GLY A 221 -2.35 -17.74 -17.81
C GLY A 221 -1.26 -18.77 -17.54
N ARG A 222 -1.23 -19.88 -18.30
CA ARG A 222 -0.20 -20.93 -18.15
C ARG A 222 1.20 -20.36 -18.34
N LYS A 223 1.41 -19.57 -19.41
CA LYS A 223 2.70 -18.92 -19.68
C LYS A 223 3.07 -17.89 -18.62
N SER A 224 2.10 -17.11 -18.14
CA SER A 224 2.31 -16.16 -17.04
C SER A 224 2.79 -16.85 -15.77
N ILE A 225 2.19 -18.00 -15.42
CA ILE A 225 2.60 -18.79 -14.26
C ILE A 225 4.01 -19.37 -14.48
N GLU A 226 4.29 -19.97 -15.63
CA GLU A 226 5.62 -20.52 -15.94
C GLU A 226 6.72 -19.47 -15.85
N GLU A 227 6.50 -18.30 -16.46
CA GLU A 227 7.44 -17.18 -16.41
C GLU A 227 7.66 -16.67 -14.98
N ALA A 228 6.59 -16.59 -14.18
CA ALA A 228 6.66 -16.15 -12.80
C ALA A 228 7.43 -17.15 -11.93
N LEU A 229 7.15 -18.46 -12.05
CA LEU A 229 7.83 -19.51 -11.30
C LEU A 229 9.31 -19.60 -11.64
N GLU A 230 9.66 -19.54 -12.94
CA GLU A 230 11.05 -19.53 -13.39
C GLU A 230 11.82 -18.33 -12.80
N TYR A 231 11.25 -17.14 -12.89
CA TYR A 231 11.88 -15.92 -12.36
C TYR A 231 12.01 -15.96 -10.83
N MET A 232 10.93 -16.35 -10.13
CA MET A 232 10.88 -16.37 -8.68
C MET A 232 11.67 -17.55 -8.09
N LYS A 233 12.06 -18.53 -8.91
CA LYS A 233 12.70 -19.79 -8.51
C LYS A 233 11.86 -20.54 -7.47
N LEU A 234 10.56 -20.60 -7.74
CA LEU A 234 9.58 -21.24 -6.88
C LEU A 234 9.08 -22.54 -7.52
N GLU A 235 8.77 -23.53 -6.68
CA GLU A 235 8.23 -24.81 -7.10
C GLU A 235 6.70 -24.77 -7.06
N ALA A 236 6.05 -25.15 -8.16
CA ALA A 236 4.59 -25.26 -8.24
C ALA A 236 4.06 -26.26 -7.19
N GLY A 237 2.95 -25.92 -6.53
CA GLY A 237 2.29 -26.76 -5.54
C GLY A 237 2.96 -26.79 -4.16
N ALA A 238 4.16 -26.22 -4.01
CA ALA A 238 4.82 -26.07 -2.70
C ALA A 238 4.14 -24.97 -1.86
N PRO A 239 4.17 -25.05 -0.52
CA PRO A 239 3.72 -23.95 0.33
C PRO A 239 4.61 -22.72 0.11
N ILE A 240 4.01 -21.52 0.10
CA ILE A 240 4.79 -20.26 0.01
C ILE A 240 5.51 -19.96 1.33
N ALA A 241 4.87 -20.28 2.45
CA ALA A 241 5.48 -20.22 3.77
C ALA A 241 6.70 -21.14 3.85
N GLY A 242 7.77 -20.67 4.49
CA GLY A 242 9.05 -21.37 4.55
C GLY A 242 10.03 -21.01 3.42
N THR A 243 9.60 -20.25 2.41
CA THR A 243 10.53 -19.75 1.37
C THR A 243 11.57 -18.80 1.98
N PRO A 244 12.89 -19.07 1.86
CA PRO A 244 13.94 -18.22 2.42
C PRO A 244 13.96 -16.82 1.81
N VAL A 245 14.17 -15.81 2.64
CA VAL A 245 14.32 -14.42 2.22
C VAL A 245 15.72 -13.90 2.56
N ASP A 246 16.27 -13.06 1.67
CA ASP A 246 17.58 -12.45 1.86
C ASP A 246 17.44 -11.02 2.41
N VAL A 247 16.38 -10.33 2.01
CA VAL A 247 16.13 -8.93 2.33
C VAL A 247 14.70 -8.77 2.85
N CYS A 248 14.51 -7.90 3.84
CA CYS A 248 13.20 -7.49 4.34
C CYS A 248 13.10 -5.96 4.31
N PHE A 249 12.07 -5.42 3.68
CA PHE A 249 11.92 -3.97 3.49
C PHE A 249 10.56 -3.47 3.98
N ILE A 250 10.60 -2.58 4.98
CA ILE A 250 9.42 -1.84 5.46
C ILE A 250 9.57 -0.37 5.09
N GLY A 251 8.75 0.11 4.16
CA GLY A 251 8.74 1.48 3.67
C GLY A 251 7.94 1.60 2.37
N SER A 252 8.04 2.75 1.69
CA SER A 252 7.25 3.20 0.52
C SER A 252 6.09 4.16 0.84
N CYS A 253 5.47 4.73 -0.20
CA CYS A 253 4.23 5.51 -0.05
C CYS A 253 3.02 4.67 0.36
N THR A 254 3.08 3.35 0.17
CA THR A 254 2.00 2.42 0.49
C THR A 254 1.98 2.08 1.97
N ASN A 255 3.15 1.76 2.54
CA ASN A 255 3.32 1.31 3.91
C ASN A 255 4.65 1.82 4.50
N GLY A 256 4.72 3.13 4.71
CA GLY A 256 5.86 3.84 5.30
C GLY A 256 5.41 5.00 6.20
N ARG A 257 4.21 4.88 6.77
CA ARG A 257 3.59 5.89 7.62
C ARG A 257 3.73 5.51 9.09
N LEU A 258 3.34 6.43 9.97
CA LEU A 258 3.53 6.24 11.40
C LEU A 258 2.76 5.03 11.94
N SER A 259 1.53 4.77 11.45
CA SER A 259 0.75 3.59 11.87
C SER A 259 1.42 2.28 11.49
N ASP A 260 2.03 2.20 10.30
CA ASP A 260 2.74 1.01 9.82
C ASP A 260 3.90 0.66 10.76
N PHE A 261 4.73 1.65 11.11
CA PHE A 261 5.87 1.43 12.00
C PHE A 261 5.44 1.16 13.44
N ARG A 262 4.42 1.85 13.95
CA ARG A 262 3.86 1.56 15.29
C ARG A 262 3.38 0.12 15.37
N GLU A 263 2.65 -0.35 14.36
CA GLU A 263 2.10 -1.70 14.36
C GLU A 263 3.21 -2.75 14.31
N ALA A 264 4.17 -2.62 13.38
CA ALA A 264 5.31 -3.53 13.32
C ALA A 264 6.18 -3.50 14.59
N ALA A 265 6.39 -2.33 15.21
CA ALA A 265 7.17 -2.20 16.44
C ALA A 265 6.57 -2.94 17.63
N LYS A 266 5.23 -3.04 17.73
CA LYS A 266 4.56 -3.80 18.80
C LYS A 266 5.06 -5.24 18.86
N TYR A 267 5.26 -5.85 17.69
CA TYR A 267 5.62 -7.26 17.56
C TYR A 267 7.14 -7.48 17.46
N LEU A 268 7.87 -6.53 16.85
CA LEU A 268 9.34 -6.60 16.76
C LEU A 268 10.04 -6.49 18.11
N LYS A 269 9.43 -5.84 19.11
CA LYS A 269 10.04 -5.65 20.42
C LYS A 269 10.41 -7.00 21.06
N GLY A 270 11.69 -7.16 21.38
CA GLY A 270 12.22 -8.38 22.00
C GLY A 270 12.63 -9.48 21.01
N HIS A 271 12.35 -9.30 19.71
CA HIS A 271 12.80 -10.21 18.65
C HIS A 271 14.08 -9.71 18.00
N LYS A 272 14.72 -10.58 17.21
CA LYS A 272 15.93 -10.26 16.42
C LYS A 272 15.74 -10.74 14.99
N VAL A 273 16.25 -9.96 14.05
CA VAL A 273 16.36 -10.32 12.63
C VAL A 273 17.21 -11.58 12.52
N ALA A 274 16.77 -12.53 11.68
CA ALA A 274 17.45 -13.79 11.46
C ALA A 274 18.86 -13.59 10.87
N SER A 275 19.78 -14.48 11.23
CA SER A 275 21.14 -14.44 10.71
C SER A 275 21.16 -14.52 9.19
N GLY A 276 21.86 -13.60 8.53
CA GLY A 276 21.98 -13.55 7.07
C GLY A 276 20.91 -12.73 6.37
N VAL A 277 19.86 -12.27 7.07
CA VAL A 277 18.83 -11.38 6.50
C VAL A 277 19.25 -9.92 6.65
N THR A 278 19.13 -9.16 5.57
CA THR A 278 19.25 -7.69 5.61
C THR A 278 17.87 -7.07 5.78
N ALA A 279 17.60 -6.47 6.94
CA ALA A 279 16.30 -5.84 7.21
C ALA A 279 16.43 -4.31 7.17
N ILE A 280 15.58 -3.62 6.40
CA ILE A 280 15.64 -2.17 6.17
C ILE A 280 14.29 -1.56 6.48
N ALA A 281 14.28 -0.47 7.26
CA ALA A 281 13.11 0.33 7.58
C ALA A 281 13.30 1.78 7.12
N VAL A 282 12.36 2.30 6.33
CA VAL A 282 12.46 3.62 5.70
C VAL A 282 11.17 4.43 5.85
N PRO A 283 11.19 5.50 6.65
CA PRO A 283 10.06 6.41 6.77
C PRO A 283 9.65 7.06 5.44
N GLY A 284 8.36 7.26 5.25
CA GLY A 284 7.82 7.90 4.06
C GLY A 284 8.10 9.42 3.99
N SER A 285 8.37 10.05 5.12
CA SER A 285 8.75 11.47 5.23
C SER A 285 9.62 11.75 6.45
N GLU A 286 10.28 12.90 6.46
CA GLU A 286 11.02 13.41 7.62
C GLU A 286 10.11 13.62 8.84
N ILE A 287 8.82 13.92 8.62
CA ILE A 287 7.82 14.03 9.69
C ILE A 287 7.57 12.66 10.33
N VAL A 288 7.38 11.61 9.52
CA VAL A 288 7.25 10.24 10.04
C VAL A 288 8.52 9.81 10.77
N ASP A 289 9.70 10.06 10.20
CA ASP A 289 10.98 9.76 10.86
C ASP A 289 11.06 10.42 12.24
N HIS A 290 10.76 11.72 12.31
CA HIS A 290 10.79 12.47 13.55
C HIS A 290 9.82 11.90 14.60
N LEU A 291 8.58 11.60 14.22
CA LEU A 291 7.57 11.03 15.13
C LEU A 291 7.96 9.63 15.61
N CYS A 292 8.47 8.78 14.72
CA CYS A 292 8.99 7.46 15.09
C CYS A 292 10.14 7.57 16.11
N ARG A 293 11.05 8.52 15.92
CA ARG A 293 12.17 8.77 16.86
C ARG A 293 11.70 9.30 18.20
N GLN A 294 10.72 10.20 18.22
CA GLN A 294 10.11 10.69 19.46
C GLN A 294 9.49 9.55 20.27
N GLU A 295 8.88 8.58 19.60
CA GLU A 295 8.26 7.40 20.24
C GLU A 295 9.26 6.26 20.53
N GLY A 296 10.52 6.40 20.12
CA GLY A 296 11.54 5.36 20.26
C GLY A 296 11.33 4.13 19.37
N ILE A 297 10.50 4.26 18.33
CA ILE A 297 10.21 3.19 17.38
C ILE A 297 11.46 2.85 16.56
N ASP A 298 12.23 3.85 16.15
CA ASP A 298 13.49 3.67 15.44
C ASP A 298 14.48 2.79 16.23
N LYS A 299 14.49 2.95 17.56
CA LYS A 299 15.30 2.13 18.47
C LYS A 299 14.79 0.69 18.54
N ILE A 300 13.48 0.46 18.63
CA ILE A 300 12.91 -0.90 18.62
C ILE A 300 13.32 -1.64 17.34
N PHE A 301 13.21 -0.97 16.18
CA PHE A 301 13.65 -1.52 14.90
C PHE A 301 15.16 -1.80 14.89
N SER A 302 15.97 -0.83 15.30
CA SER A 302 17.43 -0.96 15.34
C SER A 302 17.89 -2.06 16.31
N GLU A 303 17.24 -2.17 17.47
CA GLU A 303 17.46 -3.23 18.45
C GLU A 303 17.08 -4.59 17.88
N ALA A 304 15.99 -4.70 17.11
CA ALA A 304 15.67 -5.94 16.41
C ALA A 304 16.71 -6.28 15.32
N GLY A 305 17.45 -5.30 14.80
CA GLY A 305 18.47 -5.48 13.77
C GLY A 305 18.08 -4.92 12.40
N PHE A 306 16.99 -4.13 12.33
CA PHE A 306 16.68 -3.35 11.13
C PHE A 306 17.62 -2.16 11.00
N GLU A 307 18.06 -1.90 9.78
CA GLU A 307 18.68 -0.64 9.41
C GLU A 307 17.60 0.43 9.26
N TRP A 308 17.55 1.37 10.21
CA TRP A 308 16.68 2.54 10.12
C TRP A 308 17.32 3.62 9.23
N ARG A 309 16.82 3.78 7.99
CA ARG A 309 17.40 4.70 6.99
C ARG A 309 16.60 6.00 6.85
N GLY A 310 17.19 6.97 6.15
CA GLY A 310 16.59 8.28 5.93
C GLY A 310 15.34 8.23 5.04
N ALA A 311 14.40 9.14 5.26
CA ALA A 311 13.09 9.11 4.62
C ALA A 311 13.13 9.17 3.09
N GLY A 312 12.22 8.45 2.42
CA GLY A 312 12.07 8.49 0.96
C GLY A 312 11.63 7.17 0.33
N CYS A 313 11.65 7.11 -1.01
CA CYS A 313 11.15 5.94 -1.74
C CYS A 313 12.03 4.68 -1.56
N SER A 314 13.35 4.83 -1.38
CA SER A 314 14.28 3.72 -1.17
C SER A 314 14.06 2.56 -2.15
N MET A 315 14.04 1.30 -1.68
CA MET A 315 13.86 0.09 -2.45
C MET A 315 12.51 0.00 -3.17
N CYS A 316 11.52 0.85 -2.87
CA CYS A 316 10.24 0.86 -3.59
C CYS A 316 10.39 1.13 -5.10
N LEU A 317 11.43 1.88 -5.48
CA LEU A 317 11.81 2.16 -6.88
C LEU A 317 13.33 2.01 -7.11
N ALA A 318 14.12 1.81 -6.06
CA ALA A 318 15.57 1.64 -6.09
C ALA A 318 16.31 2.78 -6.83
N MET A 319 15.88 4.03 -6.60
CA MET A 319 16.54 5.23 -7.14
C MET A 319 17.75 5.69 -6.33
N ASN A 320 18.02 5.02 -5.20
CA ASN A 320 19.14 5.28 -4.33
C ASN A 320 20.00 4.00 -4.21
N PRO A 321 21.09 3.99 -3.42
CA PRO A 321 21.89 2.78 -3.23
C PRO A 321 21.15 1.59 -2.61
N ASP A 322 19.94 1.78 -2.09
CA ASP A 322 19.10 0.72 -1.53
C ASP A 322 18.50 -0.09 -2.68
N LYS A 323 19.13 -1.22 -2.99
CA LYS A 323 18.74 -2.11 -4.09
C LYS A 323 19.07 -3.57 -3.78
N LEU A 324 18.32 -4.47 -4.39
CA LEU A 324 18.68 -5.89 -4.39
C LEU A 324 20.00 -6.11 -5.13
N VAL A 325 20.75 -7.11 -4.69
CA VAL A 325 21.99 -7.57 -5.30
C VAL A 325 21.80 -8.99 -5.81
N GLY A 326 22.21 -9.26 -7.06
CA GLY A 326 22.05 -10.59 -7.65
C GLY A 326 20.58 -11.01 -7.66
N ASP A 327 20.32 -12.26 -7.30
CA ASP A 327 19.01 -12.91 -7.31
C ASP A 327 18.32 -12.95 -5.93
N GLN A 328 18.74 -12.07 -5.01
CA GLN A 328 18.14 -11.96 -3.68
C GLN A 328 16.60 -11.90 -3.73
N LEU A 329 15.95 -12.54 -2.76
CA LEU A 329 14.51 -12.42 -2.53
C LEU A 329 14.23 -11.41 -1.42
N CYS A 330 13.43 -10.39 -1.73
CA CYS A 330 12.97 -9.39 -0.79
C CYS A 330 11.52 -9.63 -0.36
N ALA A 331 11.27 -9.74 0.95
CA ALA A 331 9.95 -9.53 1.53
C ALA A 331 9.70 -8.04 1.74
N SER A 332 8.74 -7.46 1.02
CA SER A 332 8.60 -6.01 0.89
C SER A 332 7.19 -5.54 1.23
N SER A 333 7.09 -4.42 1.95
CA SER A 333 5.83 -3.70 2.15
C SER A 333 5.49 -2.73 1.00
N SER A 334 6.29 -2.69 -0.08
CA SER A 334 6.04 -1.87 -1.27
C SER A 334 4.80 -2.34 -2.08
N ASN A 335 4.47 -1.62 -3.15
CA ASN A 335 3.31 -1.89 -4.02
C ASN A 335 3.63 -2.68 -5.31
N ARG A 336 4.90 -2.89 -5.66
CA ARG A 336 5.29 -3.50 -6.94
C ARG A 336 6.42 -4.51 -6.80
N ASN A 337 6.27 -5.64 -7.47
CA ASN A 337 7.19 -6.78 -7.53
C ASN A 337 7.56 -7.20 -8.98
N PHE A 338 7.37 -6.31 -9.96
CA PHE A 338 7.81 -6.57 -11.33
C PHE A 338 9.33 -6.79 -11.41
N LYS A 339 9.78 -7.56 -12.42
CA LYS A 339 11.20 -7.85 -12.64
C LYS A 339 12.03 -6.56 -12.68
N GLY A 340 13.13 -6.51 -11.92
CA GLY A 340 14.02 -5.34 -11.89
C GLY A 340 13.53 -4.17 -11.03
N ARG A 341 12.35 -4.27 -10.40
CA ARG A 341 11.74 -3.13 -9.70
C ARG A 341 12.60 -2.58 -8.56
N GLN A 342 13.25 -3.45 -7.80
CA GLN A 342 14.14 -3.07 -6.69
C GLN A 342 15.61 -3.02 -7.11
N GLY A 343 15.89 -2.70 -8.38
CA GLY A 343 17.21 -2.37 -8.90
C GLY A 343 17.92 -3.52 -9.61
N SER A 344 17.99 -4.71 -9.02
CA SER A 344 18.57 -5.88 -9.71
C SER A 344 17.60 -6.48 -10.73
N PRO A 345 17.98 -6.65 -12.01
CA PRO A 345 17.13 -7.27 -13.03
C PRO A 345 16.68 -8.70 -12.68
N VAL A 346 17.50 -9.42 -11.91
CA VAL A 346 17.23 -10.80 -11.47
C VAL A 346 16.85 -10.90 -10.00
N GLY A 347 16.79 -9.78 -9.28
CA GLY A 347 16.36 -9.71 -7.89
C GLY A 347 14.85 -9.89 -7.79
N ARG A 348 14.41 -10.68 -6.82
CA ARG A 348 13.02 -11.14 -6.67
C ARG A 348 12.35 -10.40 -5.51
N THR A 349 11.05 -10.20 -5.60
CA THR A 349 10.31 -9.49 -4.55
C THR A 349 8.95 -10.13 -4.33
N VAL A 350 8.57 -10.29 -3.08
CA VAL A 350 7.22 -10.64 -2.66
C VAL A 350 6.62 -9.50 -1.84
N LEU A 351 5.36 -9.17 -2.10
CA LEU A 351 4.64 -8.10 -1.43
C LEU A 351 3.80 -8.67 -0.29
N MET A 352 3.87 -8.05 0.88
CA MET A 352 3.08 -8.42 2.06
C MET A 352 2.88 -7.20 2.97
N SER A 353 2.09 -7.34 4.04
CA SER A 353 1.89 -6.28 5.04
C SER A 353 3.17 -6.02 5.88
N PRO A 354 3.35 -4.84 6.49
CA PRO A 354 4.52 -4.54 7.33
C PRO A 354 4.76 -5.56 8.44
N VAL A 355 3.70 -6.07 9.04
CA VAL A 355 3.78 -7.07 10.12
C VAL A 355 4.21 -8.44 9.58
N MET A 356 3.79 -8.80 8.36
CA MET A 356 4.29 -10.00 7.67
C MET A 356 5.76 -9.86 7.27
N VAL A 357 6.21 -8.66 6.85
CA VAL A 357 7.65 -8.40 6.61
C VAL A 357 8.44 -8.53 7.90
N ALA A 358 7.93 -8.02 9.02
CA ALA A 358 8.55 -8.17 10.33
C ALA A 358 8.66 -9.64 10.75
N ALA A 359 7.62 -10.43 10.52
CA ALA A 359 7.65 -11.88 10.77
C ALA A 359 8.73 -12.56 9.92
N ALA A 360 8.77 -12.27 8.62
CA ALA A 360 9.78 -12.83 7.72
C ALA A 360 11.21 -12.41 8.08
N ALA A 361 11.40 -11.18 8.57
CA ALA A 361 12.69 -10.70 9.03
C ALA A 361 13.19 -11.46 10.26
N VAL A 362 12.29 -11.79 11.20
CA VAL A 362 12.62 -12.52 12.43
C VAL A 362 12.92 -13.99 12.17
N THR A 363 12.20 -14.63 11.23
CA THR A 363 12.35 -16.07 10.95
C THR A 363 13.32 -16.38 9.81
N GLY A 364 13.61 -15.41 8.95
CA GLY A 364 14.42 -15.58 7.74
C GLY A 364 13.71 -16.28 6.58
N VAL A 365 12.40 -16.50 6.70
CA VAL A 365 11.57 -17.13 5.68
C VAL A 365 10.20 -16.45 5.61
N ILE A 366 9.50 -16.51 4.48
CA ILE A 366 8.08 -16.08 4.41
C ILE A 366 7.30 -16.84 5.49
N SER A 367 6.65 -16.12 6.39
CA SER A 367 6.02 -16.69 7.58
C SER A 367 4.68 -16.04 7.86
N ASP A 368 3.76 -16.78 8.47
CA ASP A 368 2.51 -16.22 8.98
C ASP A 368 2.77 -15.44 10.27
N ALA A 369 2.53 -14.13 10.25
CA ALA A 369 2.72 -13.29 11.42
C ALA A 369 1.86 -13.69 12.61
N ARG A 370 0.72 -14.35 12.38
CA ARG A 370 -0.14 -14.85 13.46
C ARG A 370 0.55 -15.92 14.28
N GLU A 371 1.31 -16.79 13.62
CA GLU A 371 2.05 -17.86 14.28
C GLU A 371 3.32 -17.33 14.94
N VAL A 372 4.06 -16.44 14.25
CA VAL A 372 5.32 -15.89 14.76
C VAL A 372 5.11 -15.02 15.99
N PHE A 373 4.04 -14.22 16.03
CA PHE A 373 3.78 -13.26 17.09
C PHE A 373 2.59 -13.60 17.99
N ASP A 374 2.06 -14.83 17.88
CA ASP A 374 0.90 -15.32 18.64
C ASP A 374 -0.33 -14.39 18.56
N LEU A 375 -0.66 -13.91 17.36
CA LEU A 375 -1.81 -13.02 17.12
C LEU A 375 -3.10 -13.85 17.18
N LYS A 376 -3.67 -13.98 18.38
CA LYS A 376 -4.93 -14.70 18.57
C LYS A 376 -6.13 -13.77 18.41
N GLU A 377 -7.25 -14.34 17.96
CA GLU A 377 -8.55 -13.72 18.13
C GLU A 377 -8.78 -13.56 19.64
N VAL A 378 -8.92 -12.33 20.10
CA VAL A 378 -9.51 -12.11 21.42
C VAL A 378 -10.94 -12.62 21.27
N ALA A 379 -11.22 -13.79 21.84
CA ALA A 379 -12.57 -14.35 21.85
C ALA A 379 -13.53 -13.25 22.30
N ALA A 380 -14.55 -12.97 21.48
CA ALA A 380 -15.57 -11.98 21.81
C ALA A 380 -16.15 -12.34 23.19
N ALA A 381 -15.94 -11.45 24.16
CA ALA A 381 -16.44 -11.60 25.53
C ALA A 381 -17.95 -11.38 25.60
#